data_AF-A0A7K6NYF0-F1
#
_entry.id   AF-A0A7K6NYF0-F1
#
_cell.length_a   1.000
_cell.length_b   1.000
_cell.length_c   1.000
_cell.angle_alpha   90.00
_cell.angle_beta   90.00
_cell.angle_gamma   90.00
#
_symmetry.space_group_name_H-M   'P 1'
#
loop_
_entity.id
_entity.type
_entity.pdbx_description
1 polymer ?
#
loop_
_entity_poly.entity_id
_entity_poly.type
_entity_poly.pdbx_seq_one_letter_code
_entity_poly.pdbx_strand_id
1 'polypeptide(L)'
;FAHGVDNSSGPFVLPTLLLLQQNKSYPKTSIPSAGCEMTESPLGPSSSRNHTVLQYELRPEEIATASVVLGVLWLVSLFGNSLVCLVIHRSRRTQSTTNYFVVSMACADLLISVASVPFVLLQFTWGRWTLGNMMCKLVRYVQYLTPGVQIYVLLSICVDRFYTIVYPLSFKVSREKAKKMILASWLFDAVFASPAFFFYGSNSDDHCNFFLPGSWEGAIYSIIHLLVAFLIPSILIILFYQKVIRYIWRIGTDGMTVRRTMNIVPRTKVKTIKMFLMLNSVFLLSWLPFYVVQLWHPQETDYRKSSLVFLAITWISFSSSASKPTLYSVYNANFRRGMKETCCMSAMKCYRSNAYTITTSSRIAKKNHV
;
A
#
# COMPACT_ATOMS: atom_id res chain seq x y z
N PHE A 1 67.72 -40.93 8.96
CA PHE A 1 68.45 -39.78 9.53
C PHE A 1 68.06 -38.54 8.71
N ALA A 2 67.46 -37.54 9.39
CA ALA A 2 67.43 -36.07 9.18
C ALA A 2 67.81 -35.45 7.80
N HIS A 3 67.32 -34.30 7.30
CA HIS A 3 66.32 -33.24 7.62
C HIS A 3 66.30 -32.25 6.41
N GLY A 4 65.25 -31.43 6.23
CA GLY A 4 65.27 -30.13 5.49
C GLY A 4 64.33 -30.03 4.27
N VAL A 5 63.14 -29.37 4.30
CA VAL A 5 62.83 -27.90 4.17
C VAL A 5 62.98 -27.43 2.70
N ASP A 6 62.08 -26.76 1.96
CA ASP A 6 61.06 -25.73 2.26
C ASP A 6 59.97 -25.55 1.16
N ASN A 7 59.00 -24.67 1.46
CA ASN A 7 57.65 -24.51 0.91
C ASN A 7 57.45 -23.43 -0.20
N SER A 8 56.31 -23.46 -0.89
CA SER A 8 55.91 -22.70 -2.09
C SER A 8 54.89 -21.54 -1.88
N SER A 9 55.07 -20.45 -2.65
CA SER A 9 54.13 -19.46 -3.26
C SER A 9 52.72 -19.14 -2.67
N GLY A 10 52.40 -17.82 -2.55
CA GLY A 10 51.13 -17.19 -2.08
C GLY A 10 49.91 -17.26 -3.04
N PRO A 11 48.95 -16.28 -3.12
CA PRO A 11 48.81 -14.94 -2.47
C PRO A 11 47.38 -14.62 -1.90
N PHE A 12 47.20 -13.47 -1.21
CA PHE A 12 46.12 -12.45 -1.40
C PHE A 12 46.04 -11.45 -0.22
N VAL A 13 45.81 -10.18 -0.56
CA VAL A 13 45.91 -8.99 0.30
C VAL A 13 44.52 -8.51 0.75
N LEU A 14 44.34 -8.25 2.06
CA LEU A 14 43.33 -7.35 2.63
C LEU A 14 43.96 -6.64 3.85
N PRO A 15 43.90 -5.29 3.98
CA PRO A 15 44.48 -4.61 5.12
C PRO A 15 43.48 -4.38 6.26
N THR A 16 43.86 -4.90 7.43
CA THR A 16 44.05 -4.13 8.68
C THR A 16 42.83 -3.59 9.42
N LEU A 17 42.35 -4.36 10.41
CA LEU A 17 41.88 -3.84 11.69
C LEU A 17 42.82 -4.40 12.78
N LEU A 18 43.80 -3.58 13.17
CA LEU A 18 44.72 -3.87 14.27
C LEU A 18 44.08 -3.49 15.61
N LEU A 19 44.08 -4.49 16.48
CA LEU A 19 44.55 -4.45 17.87
C LEU A 19 43.85 -3.54 18.88
N LEU A 20 43.21 -4.17 19.86
CA LEU A 20 43.82 -4.52 21.15
C LEU A 20 42.85 -5.52 21.83
N GLN A 21 43.12 -6.82 21.97
CA GLN A 21 44.16 -7.46 22.79
C GLN A 21 44.08 -6.88 24.23
N GLN A 22 43.78 -7.62 25.31
CA GLN A 22 43.98 -9.04 25.62
C GLN A 22 43.35 -9.38 26.99
N ASN A 23 42.93 -10.66 27.14
CA ASN A 23 43.12 -11.54 28.31
C ASN A 23 42.52 -11.15 29.69
N LYS A 24 42.09 -12.06 30.56
CA LYS A 24 42.35 -13.51 30.71
C LYS A 24 41.34 -14.16 31.68
N SER A 25 41.01 -15.41 31.36
CA SER A 25 40.81 -16.61 32.20
C SER A 25 40.37 -16.53 33.67
N TYR A 26 39.32 -17.31 33.95
CA TYR A 26 38.93 -17.84 35.27
C TYR A 26 39.98 -18.79 35.88
N PRO A 27 39.96 -18.94 37.22
CA PRO A 27 39.79 -20.29 37.80
C PRO A 27 38.81 -20.35 38.99
N LYS A 28 38.34 -21.58 39.28
CA LYS A 28 37.48 -21.96 40.42
C LYS A 28 38.30 -22.23 41.70
N THR A 29 37.64 -22.00 42.85
CA THR A 29 37.51 -22.86 44.06
C THR A 29 37.94 -22.19 45.38
N SER A 30 36.99 -21.94 46.28
CA SER A 30 36.97 -22.34 47.72
C SER A 30 35.95 -21.51 48.54
N ILE A 31 35.26 -22.19 49.47
CA ILE A 31 34.31 -21.68 50.48
C ILE A 31 35.05 -21.68 51.84
N PRO A 32 34.91 -20.66 52.72
CA PRO A 32 33.96 -20.66 53.86
C PRO A 32 33.27 -19.28 54.09
N SER A 33 31.94 -19.21 54.28
CA SER A 33 31.18 -19.23 55.56
C SER A 33 31.10 -17.89 56.32
N ALA A 34 29.84 -17.43 56.46
CA ALA A 34 29.23 -16.61 57.53
C ALA A 34 29.55 -15.10 57.67
N GLY A 35 28.48 -14.30 57.72
CA GLY A 35 28.49 -12.91 58.18
C GLY A 35 27.33 -12.07 57.63
N CYS A 36 26.14 -12.16 58.25
CA CYS A 36 25.08 -11.16 58.07
C CYS A 36 25.48 -9.88 58.81
N GLU A 37 25.44 -8.74 58.15
CA GLU A 37 25.27 -7.45 58.84
C GLU A 37 24.45 -6.49 57.98
N MET A 38 23.51 -5.83 58.66
CA MET A 38 22.47 -4.95 58.17
C MET A 38 22.95 -3.52 58.42
N THR A 39 22.94 -2.63 57.42
CA THR A 39 23.10 -1.19 57.68
C THR A 39 22.38 -0.36 56.62
N GLU A 40 21.51 0.51 57.08
CA GLU A 40 20.70 1.45 56.31
C GLU A 40 21.46 2.73 55.93
N SER A 41 21.01 3.33 54.81
CA SER A 41 21.03 4.76 54.41
C SER A 41 22.33 5.37 53.84
N PRO A 42 22.27 6.44 52.99
CA PRO A 42 21.13 7.31 52.65
C PRO A 42 20.87 7.58 51.14
N LEU A 43 19.71 8.20 50.87
CA LEU A 43 19.25 8.79 49.61
C LEU A 43 20.37 9.42 48.75
N GLY A 44 20.56 8.89 47.53
CA GLY A 44 21.25 9.58 46.44
C GLY A 44 20.29 10.44 45.62
N PRO A 45 20.73 11.57 45.05
CA PRO A 45 19.87 12.53 44.38
C PRO A 45 19.26 11.90 43.12
N SER A 46 17.95 12.12 42.95
CA SER A 46 17.19 11.79 41.76
C SER A 46 17.89 12.34 40.52
N SER A 47 18.50 11.43 39.75
CA SER A 47 18.95 11.71 38.39
C SER A 47 17.72 12.12 37.58
N SER A 48 17.57 13.42 37.37
CA SER A 48 16.69 14.00 36.38
C SER A 48 17.11 13.44 35.02
N ARG A 49 16.42 12.37 34.60
CA ARG A 49 16.57 11.75 33.29
C ARG A 49 16.24 12.84 32.27
N ASN A 50 17.26 13.42 31.66
CA ASN A 50 17.11 14.29 30.50
C ASN A 50 16.40 13.45 29.44
N HIS A 51 15.08 13.61 29.31
CA HIS A 51 14.34 13.11 28.17
C HIS A 51 14.80 13.92 26.96
N THR A 52 15.88 13.47 26.31
CA THR A 52 16.20 13.89 24.95
C THR A 52 15.04 13.45 24.08
N VAL A 53 14.13 14.37 23.78
CA VAL A 53 12.98 14.16 22.91
C VAL A 53 13.52 13.69 21.56
N LEU A 54 13.17 12.46 21.20
CA LEU A 54 13.67 11.80 20.02
C LEU A 54 12.94 12.36 18.80
N GLN A 55 13.51 13.40 18.18
CA GLN A 55 12.98 13.98 16.96
C GLN A 55 13.45 13.20 15.74
N TYR A 56 12.55 12.96 14.78
CA TYR A 56 12.95 12.51 13.45
C TYR A 56 13.91 13.57 12.87
N GLU A 57 15.21 13.29 12.82
CA GLU A 57 16.29 14.21 12.42
C GLU A 57 16.26 14.61 10.93
N LEU A 58 15.10 15.05 10.43
CA LEU A 58 14.89 15.56 9.08
C LEU A 58 15.08 17.07 9.05
N ARG A 59 15.61 17.55 7.93
CA ARG A 59 15.75 18.99 7.70
C ARG A 59 14.41 19.62 7.35
N PRO A 60 14.18 20.90 7.69
CA PRO A 60 12.92 21.59 7.36
C PRO A 60 12.57 21.54 5.87
N GLU A 61 13.57 21.63 4.97
CA GLU A 61 13.39 21.53 3.53
C GLU A 61 12.93 20.13 3.07
N GLU A 62 13.41 19.07 3.72
CA GLU A 62 13.02 17.68 3.44
C GLU A 62 11.56 17.45 3.87
N ILE A 63 11.19 17.96 5.05
CA ILE A 63 9.81 17.88 5.58
C ILE A 63 8.85 18.67 4.69
N ALA A 64 9.22 19.88 4.28
CA ALA A 64 8.39 20.71 3.40
C ALA A 64 8.16 20.02 2.04
N THR A 65 9.23 19.49 1.43
CA THR A 65 9.14 18.76 0.16
C THR A 65 8.26 17.52 0.30
N ALA A 66 8.47 16.72 1.35
CA ALA A 66 7.65 15.53 1.61
C ALA A 66 6.19 15.86 1.83
N SER A 67 5.89 16.92 2.60
CA SER A 67 4.52 17.35 2.88
C SER A 67 3.80 17.81 1.61
N VAL A 68 4.46 18.57 0.74
CA VAL A 68 3.88 19.03 -0.53
C VAL A 68 3.63 17.85 -1.47
N VAL A 69 4.62 16.98 -1.68
CA VAL A 69 4.50 15.84 -2.61
C VAL A 69 3.42 14.86 -2.12
N LEU A 70 3.47 14.44 -0.86
CA LEU A 70 2.47 13.53 -0.29
C LEU A 70 1.09 14.18 -0.22
N GLY A 71 1.01 15.47 0.10
CA GLY A 71 -0.25 16.21 0.12
C GLY A 71 -0.92 16.23 -1.26
N VAL A 72 -0.16 16.49 -2.32
CA VAL A 72 -0.68 16.44 -3.71
C VAL A 72 -1.12 15.02 -4.07
N LEU A 73 -0.29 14.01 -3.82
CA LEU A 73 -0.64 12.60 -4.09
C LEU A 73 -1.91 12.17 -3.33
N TRP A 74 -2.03 12.60 -2.08
CA TRP A 74 -3.19 12.36 -1.24
C TRP A 74 -4.46 12.98 -1.81
N LEU A 75 -4.43 14.25 -2.20
CA LEU A 75 -5.59 14.93 -2.80
C LEU A 75 -5.99 14.25 -4.11
N VAL A 76 -5.04 13.92 -4.99
CA VAL A 76 -5.32 13.22 -6.25
C VAL A 76 -5.93 11.85 -5.98
N SER A 77 -5.38 11.08 -5.02
CA SER A 77 -5.93 9.77 -4.67
C SER A 77 -7.33 9.87 -4.07
N LEU A 78 -7.55 10.79 -3.12
CA LEU A 78 -8.82 10.98 -2.44
C LEU A 78 -9.92 11.38 -3.43
N PHE A 79 -9.72 12.46 -4.19
CA PHE A 79 -10.72 12.94 -5.14
C PHE A 79 -10.88 12.00 -6.34
N GLY A 80 -9.78 11.46 -6.85
CA GLY A 80 -9.79 10.56 -7.99
C GLY A 80 -10.53 9.26 -7.71
N ASN A 81 -10.24 8.59 -6.59
CA ASN A 81 -10.93 7.35 -6.21
C ASN A 81 -12.38 7.61 -5.78
N SER A 82 -12.68 8.76 -5.16
CA SER A 82 -14.07 9.19 -4.90
C SER A 82 -14.85 9.36 -6.20
N LEU A 83 -14.25 10.00 -7.22
CA LEU A 83 -14.85 10.16 -8.54
C LEU A 83 -15.09 8.79 -9.20
N VAL A 84 -14.17 7.84 -9.05
CA VAL A 84 -14.35 6.47 -9.57
C VAL A 84 -15.61 5.83 -8.99
N CYS A 85 -15.78 5.89 -7.66
CA CYS A 85 -16.96 5.37 -6.97
C CYS A 85 -18.25 6.08 -7.46
N LEU A 86 -18.24 7.40 -7.53
CA LEU A 86 -19.38 8.21 -7.98
C LEU A 86 -19.80 7.88 -9.42
N VAL A 87 -18.85 7.80 -10.35
CA VAL A 87 -19.12 7.52 -11.77
C VAL A 87 -19.73 6.14 -11.94
N ILE A 88 -19.18 5.12 -11.26
CA ILE A 88 -19.68 3.75 -11.36
C ILE A 88 -21.07 3.62 -10.73
N HIS A 89 -21.31 4.30 -9.61
CA HIS A 89 -22.61 4.28 -8.95
C HIS A 89 -23.70 4.98 -9.79
N ARG A 90 -23.38 6.12 -10.39
CA ARG A 90 -24.34 6.95 -11.13
C ARG A 90 -24.61 6.43 -12.55
N SER A 91 -23.61 5.89 -13.24
CA SER A 91 -23.76 5.51 -14.65
C SER A 91 -24.29 4.08 -14.80
N ARG A 92 -25.55 3.95 -15.23
CA ARG A 92 -26.11 2.63 -15.63
C ARG A 92 -25.31 1.96 -16.75
N ARG A 93 -24.62 2.75 -17.58
CA ARG A 93 -23.81 2.28 -18.72
C ARG A 93 -22.48 1.65 -18.29
N THR A 94 -22.05 1.87 -17.05
CA THR A 94 -20.89 1.20 -16.44
C THR A 94 -21.30 0.01 -15.57
N GLN A 95 -22.41 -0.68 -15.81
CA GLN A 95 -22.74 -1.88 -15.04
C GLN A 95 -22.11 -3.15 -15.64
N SER A 96 -20.85 -3.41 -15.26
CA SER A 96 -20.19 -4.70 -15.48
C SER A 96 -19.83 -5.34 -14.13
N THR A 97 -19.73 -6.67 -14.09
CA THR A 97 -19.29 -7.41 -12.89
C THR A 97 -17.94 -6.91 -12.40
N THR A 98 -17.06 -6.56 -13.33
CA THR A 98 -15.72 -6.07 -13.02
C THR A 98 -15.69 -4.68 -12.39
N ASN A 99 -16.74 -3.89 -12.57
CA ASN A 99 -16.82 -2.58 -11.92
C ASN A 99 -17.04 -2.69 -10.40
N TYR A 100 -17.55 -3.82 -9.90
CA TYR A 100 -17.56 -4.09 -8.45
C TYR A 100 -16.15 -4.22 -7.89
N PHE A 101 -15.25 -4.92 -8.59
CA PHE A 101 -13.84 -5.01 -8.19
C PHE A 101 -13.15 -3.64 -8.27
N VAL A 102 -13.44 -2.85 -9.30
CA VAL A 102 -12.91 -1.48 -9.43
C VAL A 102 -13.35 -0.59 -8.26
N VAL A 103 -14.63 -0.64 -7.88
CA VAL A 103 -15.13 0.09 -6.70
C VAL A 103 -14.47 -0.43 -5.43
N SER A 104 -14.32 -1.74 -5.26
CA SER A 104 -13.63 -2.30 -4.09
C SER A 104 -12.18 -1.80 -3.97
N MET A 105 -11.43 -1.73 -5.09
CA MET A 105 -10.08 -1.16 -5.08
C MET A 105 -10.11 0.32 -4.69
N ALA A 106 -11.02 1.11 -5.28
CA ALA A 106 -11.17 2.51 -4.94
C ALA A 106 -11.52 2.71 -3.46
N CYS A 107 -12.36 1.84 -2.87
CA CYS A 107 -12.64 1.88 -1.43
C CYS A 107 -11.40 1.56 -0.57
N ALA A 108 -10.56 0.60 -0.97
CA ALA A 108 -9.31 0.32 -0.27
C ALA A 108 -8.32 1.51 -0.36
N ASP A 109 -8.23 2.15 -1.53
CA ASP A 109 -7.43 3.36 -1.74
C ASP A 109 -7.94 4.55 -0.91
N LEU A 110 -9.26 4.72 -0.81
CA LEU A 110 -9.87 5.74 0.04
C LEU A 110 -9.63 5.45 1.52
N LEU A 111 -9.69 4.18 1.93
CA LEU A 111 -9.42 3.77 3.31
C LEU A 111 -8.00 4.14 3.74
N ILE A 112 -6.97 3.80 2.95
CA ILE A 112 -5.59 4.20 3.27
C ILE A 112 -5.40 5.72 3.18
N SER A 113 -6.06 6.38 2.22
CA SER A 113 -5.98 7.83 2.08
C SER A 113 -6.57 8.57 3.28
N VAL A 114 -7.65 8.08 3.88
CA VAL A 114 -8.29 8.75 5.04
C VAL A 114 -7.66 8.30 6.35
N ALA A 115 -7.43 7.00 6.51
CA ALA A 115 -7.07 6.41 7.80
C ALA A 115 -5.55 6.28 8.04
N SER A 116 -4.69 6.60 7.06
CA SER A 116 -3.23 6.52 7.23
C SER A 116 -2.52 7.82 6.85
N VAL A 117 -2.68 8.31 5.61
CA VAL A 117 -1.83 9.40 5.08
C VAL A 117 -1.85 10.69 5.90
N PRO A 118 -3.00 11.22 6.36
CA PRO A 118 -3.03 12.45 7.12
C PRO A 118 -2.24 12.32 8.42
N PHE A 119 -2.31 11.15 9.06
CA PHE A 119 -1.60 10.86 10.31
C PHE A 119 -0.10 10.65 10.10
N VAL A 120 0.29 10.05 8.98
CA VAL A 120 1.71 9.95 8.57
C VAL A 120 2.28 11.34 8.29
N LEU A 121 1.57 12.18 7.54
CA LEU A 121 1.95 13.58 7.32
C LEU A 121 2.11 14.33 8.65
N LEU A 122 1.14 14.14 9.55
CA LEU A 122 1.16 14.78 10.86
C LEU A 122 2.38 14.35 11.69
N GLN A 123 2.70 13.05 11.69
CA GLN A 123 3.91 12.50 12.33
C GLN A 123 5.19 13.17 11.83
N PHE A 124 5.31 13.40 10.52
CA PHE A 124 6.47 14.09 9.94
C PHE A 124 6.50 15.59 10.27
N THR A 125 5.35 16.27 10.23
CA THR A 125 5.29 17.72 10.51
C THR A 125 5.59 18.06 11.97
N TRP A 126 5.16 17.21 12.92
CA TRP A 126 5.46 17.42 14.34
C TRP A 126 6.80 16.85 14.77
N GLY A 127 7.45 16.03 13.94
CA GLY A 127 8.70 15.36 14.29
C GLY A 127 8.55 14.29 15.38
N ARG A 128 7.32 13.92 15.74
CA ARG A 128 6.96 12.94 16.79
C ARG A 128 5.52 12.42 16.60
N TRP A 129 5.19 11.32 17.27
CA TRP A 129 3.86 10.72 17.29
C TRP A 129 3.06 11.09 18.54
N THR A 130 2.05 11.95 18.39
CA THR A 130 1.25 12.48 19.52
C THR A 130 -0.17 11.89 19.65
N LEU A 131 -0.59 11.06 18.70
CA LEU A 131 -1.97 10.55 18.62
C LEU A 131 -2.23 9.31 19.51
N GLY A 132 -1.24 8.92 20.31
CA GLY A 132 -1.31 7.79 21.22
C GLY A 132 -1.19 6.41 20.55
N ASN A 133 -1.13 5.37 21.38
CA ASN A 133 -0.85 4.00 20.96
C ASN A 133 -1.90 3.41 20.02
N MET A 134 -3.19 3.65 20.29
CA MET A 134 -4.29 3.10 19.49
C MET A 134 -4.24 3.59 18.04
N MET A 135 -3.97 4.88 17.82
CA MET A 135 -3.89 5.43 16.47
C MET A 135 -2.65 4.92 15.74
N CYS A 136 -1.51 4.72 16.42
CA CYS A 136 -0.31 4.13 15.81
C CYS A 136 -0.64 2.73 15.28
N LYS A 137 -1.24 1.89 16.12
CA LYS A 137 -1.70 0.54 15.75
C LYS A 137 -2.67 0.55 14.57
N LEU A 138 -3.66 1.45 14.59
CA LEU A 138 -4.67 1.55 13.55
C LEU A 138 -4.06 1.99 12.20
N VAL A 139 -3.21 3.02 12.20
CA VAL A 139 -2.54 3.52 10.99
C VAL A 139 -1.67 2.42 10.38
N ARG A 140 -0.87 1.74 11.20
CA ARG A 140 -0.01 0.64 10.75
C ARG A 140 -0.81 -0.56 10.26
N TYR A 141 -1.88 -0.93 10.95
CA TYR A 141 -2.78 -1.99 10.49
C TYR A 141 -3.38 -1.68 9.10
N VAL A 142 -3.86 -0.46 8.88
CA VAL A 142 -4.41 -0.03 7.58
C VAL A 142 -3.34 -0.06 6.48
N GLN A 143 -2.08 0.26 6.79
CA GLN A 143 -0.95 0.17 5.85
C GLN A 143 -0.65 -1.25 5.38
N TYR A 144 -1.00 -2.28 6.17
CA TYR A 144 -0.87 -3.69 5.79
C TYR A 144 -2.13 -4.22 5.11
N LEU A 145 -3.30 -3.92 5.66
CA LEU A 145 -4.61 -4.37 5.15
C LEU A 145 -4.89 -3.87 3.73
N THR A 146 -4.70 -2.58 3.48
CA THR A 146 -5.16 -1.99 2.21
C THR A 146 -4.39 -2.47 0.98
N PRO A 147 -3.04 -2.61 0.96
CA PRO A 147 -2.36 -3.22 -0.18
C PRO A 147 -2.66 -4.71 -0.32
N GLY A 148 -2.79 -5.45 0.79
CA GLY A 148 -3.16 -6.87 0.76
C GLY A 148 -4.54 -7.09 0.12
N VAL A 149 -5.56 -6.35 0.56
CA VAL A 149 -6.88 -6.36 -0.08
C VAL A 149 -6.79 -6.03 -1.58
N GLN A 150 -6.01 -5.01 -1.95
CA GLN A 150 -5.87 -4.61 -3.36
C GLN A 150 -5.31 -5.74 -4.22
N ILE A 151 -4.29 -6.48 -3.75
CA ILE A 151 -3.68 -7.55 -4.54
C ILE A 151 -4.64 -8.75 -4.72
N TYR A 152 -5.44 -9.08 -3.72
CA TYR A 152 -6.42 -10.16 -3.82
C TYR A 152 -7.63 -9.77 -4.68
N VAL A 153 -8.02 -8.50 -4.66
CA VAL A 153 -9.03 -7.98 -5.60
C VAL A 153 -8.47 -7.97 -7.03
N LEU A 154 -7.21 -7.62 -7.24
CA LEU A 154 -6.54 -7.73 -8.54
C LEU A 154 -6.48 -9.18 -9.05
N LEU A 155 -6.14 -10.14 -8.16
CA LEU A 155 -6.21 -11.57 -8.47
C LEU A 155 -7.63 -11.99 -8.85
N SER A 156 -8.64 -11.53 -8.10
CA SER A 156 -10.05 -11.77 -8.41
C SER A 156 -10.46 -11.23 -9.80
N ILE A 157 -9.94 -10.07 -10.19
CA ILE A 157 -10.11 -9.52 -11.54
C ILE A 157 -9.44 -10.42 -12.58
N CYS A 158 -8.24 -10.94 -12.30
CA CYS A 158 -7.56 -11.87 -13.22
C CYS A 158 -8.39 -13.12 -13.46
N VAL A 159 -8.98 -13.68 -12.41
CA VAL A 159 -9.88 -14.85 -12.49
C VAL A 159 -11.14 -14.52 -13.30
N ASP A 160 -11.81 -13.39 -13.03
CA ASP A 160 -12.97 -12.92 -13.81
C ASP A 160 -12.63 -12.78 -15.30
N ARG A 161 -11.47 -12.21 -15.61
CA ARG A 161 -10.98 -12.02 -16.98
C ARG A 161 -10.65 -13.34 -17.64
N PHE A 162 -9.95 -14.23 -16.96
CA PHE A 162 -9.60 -15.54 -17.47
C PHE A 162 -10.85 -16.32 -17.91
N TYR A 163 -11.84 -16.46 -17.03
CA TYR A 163 -13.07 -17.19 -17.38
C TYR A 163 -13.88 -16.50 -18.49
N THR A 164 -14.02 -15.17 -18.44
CA THR A 164 -14.79 -14.42 -19.45
C THR A 164 -14.17 -14.47 -20.84
N ILE A 165 -12.84 -14.67 -20.94
CA ILE A 165 -12.10 -14.64 -22.20
C ILE A 165 -11.85 -16.04 -22.74
N VAL A 166 -11.36 -16.95 -21.91
CA VAL A 166 -10.97 -18.30 -22.31
C VAL A 166 -12.19 -19.21 -22.45
N TYR A 167 -13.22 -18.98 -21.64
CA TYR A 167 -14.44 -19.79 -21.60
C TYR A 167 -15.72 -18.95 -21.81
N PRO A 168 -15.84 -18.24 -22.96
CA PRO A 168 -16.89 -17.24 -23.16
C PRO A 168 -18.31 -17.80 -23.18
N LEU A 169 -18.49 -19.10 -23.41
CA LEU A 169 -19.79 -19.76 -23.57
C LEU A 169 -20.20 -20.64 -22.38
N SER A 170 -19.31 -20.92 -21.41
CA SER A 170 -19.60 -21.84 -20.30
C SER A 170 -19.59 -21.19 -18.93
N PHE A 171 -18.80 -20.12 -18.72
CA PHE A 171 -18.67 -19.55 -17.38
C PHE A 171 -18.56 -18.02 -17.38
N LYS A 172 -19.64 -17.36 -16.94
CA LYS A 172 -19.65 -15.94 -16.64
C LYS A 172 -19.73 -15.75 -15.13
N VAL A 173 -18.78 -15.02 -14.55
CA VAL A 173 -18.84 -14.64 -13.14
C VAL A 173 -20.11 -13.82 -12.92
N SER A 174 -21.00 -14.29 -12.04
CA SER A 174 -22.22 -13.55 -11.70
C SER A 174 -21.89 -12.39 -10.75
N ARG A 175 -22.81 -11.42 -10.63
CA ARG A 175 -22.64 -10.29 -9.71
C ARG A 175 -22.50 -10.76 -8.26
N GLU A 176 -23.23 -11.79 -7.87
CA GLU A 176 -23.16 -12.39 -6.54
C GLU A 176 -21.81 -13.07 -6.30
N LYS A 177 -21.31 -13.84 -7.27
CA LYS A 177 -19.98 -14.45 -7.19
C LYS A 177 -18.90 -13.39 -7.04
N ALA A 178 -18.96 -12.31 -7.81
CA ALA A 178 -18.01 -11.19 -7.70
C ALA A 178 -18.03 -10.54 -6.30
N LYS A 179 -19.22 -10.29 -5.74
CA LYS A 179 -19.36 -9.76 -4.36
C LYS A 179 -18.78 -10.72 -3.31
N LYS A 180 -19.02 -12.03 -3.46
CA LYS A 180 -18.45 -13.07 -2.57
C LYS A 180 -16.92 -13.11 -2.68
N MET A 181 -16.36 -13.00 -3.89
CA MET A 181 -14.91 -12.94 -4.10
C MET A 181 -14.30 -11.71 -3.42
N ILE A 182 -14.94 -10.53 -3.57
CA ILE A 182 -14.51 -9.30 -2.88
C ILE A 182 -14.55 -9.52 -1.36
N LEU A 183 -15.68 -9.97 -0.82
CA LEU A 183 -15.81 -10.20 0.62
C LEU A 183 -14.74 -11.17 1.14
N ALA A 184 -14.48 -12.25 0.40
CA ALA A 184 -13.41 -13.20 0.73
C ALA A 184 -12.03 -12.55 0.71
N SER A 185 -11.72 -11.71 -0.28
CA SER A 185 -10.45 -10.96 -0.33
C SER A 185 -10.27 -10.03 0.89
N TRP A 186 -11.32 -9.33 1.29
CA TRP A 186 -11.29 -8.44 2.47
C TRP A 186 -11.11 -9.21 3.77
N LEU A 187 -11.91 -10.27 3.99
CA LEU A 187 -11.85 -11.04 5.22
C LEU A 187 -10.54 -11.80 5.36
N PHE A 188 -10.08 -12.43 4.27
CA PHE A 188 -8.81 -13.17 4.26
C PHE A 188 -7.65 -12.24 4.64
N ASP A 189 -7.56 -11.09 3.98
CA ASP A 189 -6.47 -10.17 4.24
C ASP A 189 -6.58 -9.47 5.59
N ALA A 190 -7.80 -9.17 6.06
CA ALA A 190 -8.01 -8.60 7.39
C ALA A 190 -7.54 -9.53 8.52
N VAL A 191 -7.78 -10.85 8.39
CA VAL A 191 -7.25 -11.84 9.31
C VAL A 191 -5.72 -11.87 9.24
N PHE A 192 -5.17 -11.85 8.03
CA PHE A 192 -3.74 -11.98 7.81
C PHE A 192 -2.93 -10.71 8.19
N ALA A 193 -3.53 -9.54 8.07
CA ALA A 193 -2.98 -8.26 8.52
C ALA A 193 -3.15 -8.06 10.04
N SER A 194 -4.01 -8.84 10.72
CA SER A 194 -4.31 -8.65 12.15
C SER A 194 -3.09 -8.69 13.08
N PRO A 195 -2.04 -9.51 12.85
CA PRO A 195 -0.86 -9.51 13.72
C PRO A 195 -0.13 -8.16 13.74
N ALA A 196 -0.21 -7.35 12.67
CA ALA A 196 0.37 -6.01 12.65
C ALA A 196 -0.19 -5.13 13.78
N PHE A 197 -1.44 -5.33 14.21
CA PHE A 197 -2.03 -4.58 15.32
C PHE A 197 -1.36 -4.88 16.68
N PHE A 198 -0.75 -6.05 16.82
CA PHE A 198 -0.06 -6.47 18.03
C PHE A 198 1.43 -6.09 18.01
N PHE A 199 2.08 -6.18 16.84
CA PHE A 199 3.50 -5.85 16.69
C PHE A 199 3.80 -4.35 16.74
N TYR A 200 2.90 -3.51 16.21
CA TYR A 200 3.07 -2.07 16.28
C TYR A 200 2.53 -1.52 17.60
N GLY A 201 3.15 -0.44 18.08
CA GLY A 201 2.70 0.30 19.25
C GLY A 201 3.51 1.58 19.43
N SER A 202 2.94 2.51 20.19
CA SER A 202 3.65 3.71 20.67
C SER A 202 4.06 3.47 22.12
N ASN A 203 5.35 3.56 22.41
CA ASN A 203 5.88 3.59 23.78
C ASN A 203 5.84 5.03 24.34
N SER A 204 6.25 5.19 25.59
CA SER A 204 6.33 6.45 26.35
C SER A 204 7.18 7.56 25.71
N ASP A 205 7.93 7.25 24.65
CA ASP A 205 8.84 8.16 23.95
C ASP A 205 8.16 8.92 22.79
N ASP A 206 6.82 8.94 22.72
CA ASP A 206 6.03 9.58 21.64
C ASP A 206 6.51 9.17 20.23
N HIS A 207 6.94 7.92 20.08
CA HIS A 207 7.46 7.37 18.82
C HIS A 207 6.62 6.19 18.34
N CYS A 208 6.23 6.23 17.06
CA CYS A 208 5.52 5.16 16.38
C CYS A 208 6.41 4.60 15.26
N ASN A 209 7.03 3.44 15.53
CA ASN A 209 7.96 2.76 14.63
C ASN A 209 7.42 2.68 13.19
N PHE A 210 8.28 2.96 12.22
CA PHE A 210 7.98 2.89 10.79
C PHE A 210 8.00 1.45 10.28
N PHE A 211 8.88 0.64 10.84
CA PHE A 211 9.11 -0.75 10.46
C PHE A 211 8.81 -1.68 11.62
N LEU A 212 8.63 -2.96 11.28
CA LEU A 212 8.40 -4.00 12.28
C LEU A 212 9.63 -4.15 13.20
N PRO A 213 9.45 -4.30 14.53
CA PRO A 213 10.57 -4.49 15.45
C PRO A 213 11.45 -5.69 15.04
N GLY A 214 12.76 -5.56 15.21
CA GLY A 214 13.78 -6.58 14.91
C GLY A 214 13.77 -7.77 15.86
N SER A 215 12.61 -8.39 16.04
CA SER A 215 12.38 -9.61 16.81
C SER A 215 12.21 -10.80 15.86
N TRP A 216 12.49 -12.02 16.34
CA TRP A 216 12.27 -13.25 15.56
C TRP A 216 10.82 -13.40 15.12
N GLU A 217 9.86 -13.06 15.99
CA GLU A 217 8.44 -13.06 15.67
C GLU A 217 8.09 -12.07 14.56
N GLY A 218 8.66 -10.86 14.65
CA GLY A 218 8.54 -9.86 13.59
C GLY A 218 9.12 -10.35 12.27
N ALA A 219 10.28 -11.00 12.28
CA ALA A 219 10.89 -11.56 11.07
C ALA A 219 10.05 -12.64 10.42
N ILE A 220 9.54 -13.57 11.21
CA ILE A 220 8.63 -14.61 10.73
C ILE A 220 7.38 -13.97 10.14
N TYR A 221 6.79 -12.98 10.81
CA TYR A 221 5.62 -12.26 10.30
C TYR A 221 5.91 -11.53 9.00
N SER A 222 6.99 -10.76 8.90
CA SER A 222 7.39 -10.05 7.67
C SER A 222 7.57 -10.99 6.49
N ILE A 223 8.23 -12.14 6.70
CA ILE A 223 8.47 -13.16 5.67
C ILE A 223 7.15 -13.79 5.23
N ILE A 224 6.34 -14.28 6.18
CA ILE A 224 5.03 -14.87 5.91
C ILE A 224 4.16 -13.84 5.16
N HIS A 225 4.18 -12.58 5.59
CA HIS A 225 3.42 -11.52 4.99
C HIS A 225 3.86 -11.23 3.55
N LEU A 226 5.17 -11.12 3.29
CA LEU A 226 5.71 -11.01 1.92
C LEU A 226 5.26 -12.19 1.04
N LEU A 227 5.34 -13.43 1.55
CA LEU A 227 5.02 -14.62 0.76
C LEU A 227 3.54 -14.66 0.39
N VAL A 228 2.67 -14.57 1.39
CA VAL A 228 1.23 -14.81 1.23
C VAL A 228 0.51 -13.58 0.71
N ALA A 229 0.78 -12.39 1.27
CA ALA A 229 0.09 -11.16 0.86
C ALA A 229 0.67 -10.57 -0.43
N PHE A 230 1.91 -10.89 -0.82
CA PHE A 230 2.51 -10.30 -2.03
C PHE A 230 2.95 -11.34 -3.07
N LEU A 231 3.92 -12.21 -2.78
CA LEU A 231 4.58 -13.02 -3.82
C LEU A 231 3.66 -14.09 -4.43
N ILE A 232 2.96 -14.88 -3.63
CA ILE A 232 2.02 -15.91 -4.11
C ILE A 232 0.94 -15.29 -5.02
N PRO A 233 0.18 -14.27 -4.59
CA PRO A 233 -0.85 -13.68 -5.45
C PRO A 233 -0.24 -12.99 -6.69
N SER A 234 0.94 -12.38 -6.58
CA SER A 234 1.66 -11.80 -7.74
C SER A 234 1.99 -12.85 -8.80
N ILE A 235 2.54 -14.00 -8.38
CA ILE A 235 2.88 -15.10 -9.29
C ILE A 235 1.60 -15.62 -9.97
N LEU A 236 0.52 -15.83 -9.21
CA LEU A 236 -0.76 -16.27 -9.76
C LEU A 236 -1.32 -15.27 -10.79
N ILE A 237 -1.28 -13.97 -10.49
CA ILE A 237 -1.68 -12.89 -11.41
C ILE A 237 -0.88 -12.99 -12.72
N ILE A 238 0.45 -13.11 -12.64
CA ILE A 238 1.33 -13.20 -13.80
C ILE A 238 0.98 -14.44 -14.63
N LEU A 239 0.82 -15.61 -13.99
CA LEU A 239 0.47 -16.86 -14.67
C LEU A 239 -0.89 -16.78 -15.38
N PHE A 240 -1.92 -16.22 -14.74
CA PHE A 240 -3.23 -16.01 -15.35
C PHE A 240 -3.15 -15.09 -16.56
N TYR A 241 -2.45 -13.94 -16.46
CA TYR A 241 -2.29 -13.05 -17.60
C TYR A 241 -1.48 -13.66 -18.74
N GLN A 242 -0.42 -14.41 -18.45
CA GLN A 242 0.33 -15.15 -19.45
C GLN A 242 -0.56 -16.14 -20.20
N LYS A 243 -1.48 -16.84 -19.51
CA LYS A 243 -2.45 -17.74 -20.15
C LYS A 243 -3.46 -16.97 -21.00
N VAL A 244 -3.99 -15.85 -20.51
CA VAL A 244 -4.92 -14.98 -21.27
C VAL A 244 -4.26 -14.42 -22.54
N ILE A 245 -3.04 -13.90 -22.43
CA ILE A 245 -2.28 -13.34 -23.57
C ILE A 245 -1.98 -14.43 -24.60
N ARG A 246 -1.50 -15.60 -24.16
CA ARG A 246 -1.25 -16.74 -25.07
C ARG A 246 -2.51 -17.19 -25.80
N TYR A 247 -3.64 -17.25 -25.10
CA TYR A 247 -4.93 -17.62 -25.71
C TYR A 247 -5.34 -16.62 -26.80
N ILE A 248 -5.21 -15.32 -26.53
CA ILE A 248 -5.52 -14.26 -27.51
C ILE A 248 -4.59 -14.33 -28.71
N TRP A 249 -3.30 -14.58 -28.49
CA TRP A 249 -2.31 -14.66 -29.57
C TRP A 249 -2.56 -15.88 -30.46
N ARG A 250 -2.87 -17.05 -29.87
CA ARG A 250 -3.25 -18.26 -30.62
C ARG A 250 -4.47 -18.04 -31.50
N ILE A 251 -5.55 -17.46 -30.97
CA ILE A 251 -6.74 -17.13 -31.76
C ILE A 251 -6.42 -16.14 -32.88
N GLY A 252 -5.51 -15.18 -32.64
CA GLY A 252 -5.06 -14.23 -33.64
C GLY A 252 -4.33 -14.89 -34.82
N THR A 253 -3.50 -15.90 -34.54
CA THR A 253 -2.71 -16.63 -35.54
C THR A 253 -3.55 -17.67 -36.29
N ASP A 254 -4.38 -18.46 -35.58
CA ASP A 254 -5.24 -19.49 -36.18
C ASP A 254 -6.41 -18.90 -36.99
N GLY A 255 -6.78 -17.64 -36.73
CA GLY A 255 -7.88 -16.94 -37.40
C GLY A 255 -7.59 -16.38 -38.80
N MET A 256 -6.39 -16.60 -39.36
CA MET A 256 -6.06 -16.16 -40.72
C MET A 256 -6.81 -16.91 -41.82
N THR A 257 -7.35 -18.10 -41.55
CA THR A 257 -8.08 -18.93 -42.52
C THR A 257 -9.61 -18.77 -42.47
N VAL A 258 -10.19 -18.17 -41.42
CA VAL A 258 -11.65 -18.07 -41.20
C VAL A 258 -12.09 -16.61 -40.94
N ARG A 259 -11.63 -15.66 -41.76
CA ARG A 259 -11.72 -14.21 -41.43
C ARG A 259 -13.00 -13.49 -41.86
N ARG A 260 -13.98 -14.12 -42.53
CA ARG A 260 -15.02 -13.33 -43.22
C ARG A 260 -16.25 -12.91 -42.41
N THR A 261 -16.52 -13.40 -41.19
CA THR A 261 -17.81 -13.08 -40.52
C THR A 261 -17.81 -12.79 -39.02
N MET A 262 -16.75 -13.02 -38.23
CA MET A 262 -16.83 -12.82 -36.77
C MET A 262 -15.55 -12.20 -36.19
N ASN A 263 -15.62 -10.97 -35.68
CA ASN A 263 -14.61 -10.46 -34.72
C ASN A 263 -14.81 -11.21 -33.38
N ILE A 264 -14.19 -12.39 -33.22
CA ILE A 264 -14.34 -13.25 -32.03
C ILE A 264 -13.95 -12.51 -30.72
N VAL A 265 -12.97 -11.60 -30.78
CA VAL A 265 -12.61 -10.71 -29.66
C VAL A 265 -12.68 -9.24 -30.09
N PRO A 266 -13.69 -8.47 -29.62
CA PRO A 266 -13.81 -7.06 -29.93
C PRO A 266 -12.56 -6.27 -29.50
N ARG A 267 -12.11 -5.28 -30.30
CA ARG A 267 -10.99 -4.38 -29.95
C ARG A 267 -11.16 -3.69 -28.58
N THR A 268 -12.40 -3.50 -28.13
CA THR A 268 -12.75 -2.99 -26.80
C THR A 268 -12.36 -3.93 -25.65
N LYS A 269 -12.38 -5.26 -25.86
CA LYS A 269 -11.92 -6.25 -24.88
C LYS A 269 -10.39 -6.22 -24.72
N VAL A 270 -9.64 -6.07 -25.82
CA VAL A 270 -8.16 -5.96 -25.78
C VAL A 270 -7.71 -4.73 -25.00
N LYS A 271 -8.35 -3.56 -25.21
CA LYS A 271 -8.06 -2.34 -24.42
C LYS A 271 -8.31 -2.54 -22.92
N THR A 272 -9.39 -3.23 -22.58
CA THR A 272 -9.75 -3.55 -21.19
C THR A 272 -8.73 -4.51 -20.56
N ILE A 273 -8.18 -5.46 -21.32
CA ILE A 273 -7.13 -6.37 -20.83
C ILE A 273 -5.82 -5.61 -20.60
N LYS A 274 -5.42 -4.76 -21.56
CA LYS A 274 -4.23 -3.91 -21.41
C LYS A 274 -4.34 -2.99 -20.19
N MET A 275 -5.53 -2.45 -19.93
CA MET A 275 -5.81 -1.67 -18.72
C MET A 275 -5.50 -2.46 -17.45
N PHE A 276 -6.07 -3.66 -17.32
CA PHE A 276 -5.87 -4.46 -16.12
C PHE A 276 -4.42 -4.92 -16.00
N LEU A 277 -3.75 -5.29 -17.09
CA LEU A 277 -2.31 -5.59 -17.05
C LEU A 277 -1.50 -4.40 -16.53
N MET A 278 -1.75 -3.19 -17.03
CA MET A 278 -1.08 -1.99 -16.54
C MET A 278 -1.39 -1.69 -15.07
N LEU A 279 -2.64 -1.84 -14.64
CA LEU A 279 -3.03 -1.66 -13.22
C LEU A 279 -2.28 -2.64 -12.32
N ASN A 280 -2.17 -3.90 -12.73
CA ASN A 280 -1.43 -4.92 -11.99
C ASN A 280 0.07 -4.59 -11.95
N SER A 281 0.69 -4.28 -13.10
CA SER A 281 2.12 -3.97 -13.15
C SER A 281 2.48 -2.75 -12.32
N VAL A 282 1.71 -1.66 -12.41
CA VAL A 282 1.96 -0.44 -11.62
C VAL A 282 1.85 -0.74 -10.12
N PHE A 283 0.83 -1.50 -9.70
CA PHE A 283 0.66 -1.87 -8.30
C PHE A 283 1.80 -2.77 -7.79
N LEU A 284 2.15 -3.83 -8.51
CA LEU A 284 3.20 -4.75 -8.07
C LEU A 284 4.55 -4.05 -7.94
N LEU A 285 4.92 -3.22 -8.91
CA LEU A 285 6.19 -2.50 -8.90
C LEU A 285 6.25 -1.43 -7.81
N SER A 286 5.13 -0.77 -7.51
CA SER A 286 5.11 0.31 -6.51
C SER A 286 5.09 -0.19 -5.06
N TRP A 287 4.56 -1.39 -4.84
CA TRP A 287 4.42 -1.97 -3.50
C TRP A 287 5.55 -2.95 -3.17
N LEU A 288 6.27 -3.49 -4.16
CA LEU A 288 7.44 -4.34 -3.93
C LEU A 288 8.47 -3.69 -2.97
N PRO A 289 8.86 -2.40 -3.10
CA PRO A 289 9.81 -1.78 -2.18
C PRO A 289 9.33 -1.78 -0.73
N PHE A 290 8.03 -1.59 -0.49
CA PHE A 290 7.45 -1.66 0.85
C PHE A 290 7.66 -3.04 1.45
N TYR A 291 7.28 -4.10 0.74
CA TYR A 291 7.45 -5.46 1.25
C TYR A 291 8.92 -5.85 1.44
N VAL A 292 9.82 -5.44 0.54
CA VAL A 292 11.26 -5.75 0.63
C VAL A 292 11.91 -5.08 1.84
N VAL A 293 11.61 -3.81 2.10
CA VAL A 293 12.24 -3.10 3.23
C VAL A 293 11.76 -3.64 4.58
N GLN A 294 10.55 -4.20 4.65
CA GLN A 294 10.08 -4.87 5.87
C GLN A 294 10.85 -6.16 6.20
N LEU A 295 11.64 -6.73 5.27
CA LEU A 295 12.55 -7.85 5.54
C LEU A 295 13.90 -7.40 6.08
N TRP A 296 14.29 -6.14 5.84
CA TRP A 296 15.61 -5.65 6.25
C TRP A 296 15.75 -5.65 7.78
N HIS A 297 14.64 -5.65 8.53
CA HIS A 297 14.63 -5.48 9.98
C HIS A 297 15.57 -4.35 10.43
N PRO A 298 15.41 -3.12 9.90
CA PRO A 298 16.23 -2.03 10.39
C PRO A 298 15.87 -1.83 11.86
N GLN A 299 16.79 -2.15 12.77
CA GLN A 299 16.77 -1.47 14.06
C GLN A 299 16.87 0.02 13.71
N GLU A 300 15.91 0.83 14.15
CA GLU A 300 15.85 2.27 13.89
C GLU A 300 16.95 3.01 14.67
N THR A 301 18.21 2.60 14.48
CA THR A 301 19.40 3.19 15.09
C THR A 301 19.74 4.53 14.43
N ASP A 302 19.38 4.69 13.16
CA ASP A 302 19.52 5.93 12.38
C ASP A 302 18.12 6.42 11.96
N TYR A 303 17.50 7.22 12.83
CA TYR A 303 16.13 7.74 12.62
C TYR A 303 16.00 8.56 11.35
N ARG A 304 17.05 9.26 10.92
CA ARG A 304 17.07 10.03 9.67
C ARG A 304 16.97 9.10 8.46
N LYS A 305 17.82 8.08 8.37
CA LYS A 305 17.77 7.10 7.27
C LYS A 305 16.44 6.37 7.23
N SER A 306 15.96 5.87 8.37
CA SER A 306 14.67 5.17 8.45
C SER A 306 13.50 6.04 7.98
N SER A 307 13.48 7.31 8.39
CA SER A 307 12.46 8.28 7.97
C SER A 307 12.52 8.56 6.46
N LEU A 308 13.71 8.78 5.90
CA LEU A 308 13.87 9.01 4.45
C LEU A 308 13.46 7.79 3.61
N VAL A 309 13.85 6.59 4.05
CA VAL A 309 13.45 5.33 3.40
C VAL A 309 11.94 5.15 3.45
N PHE A 310 11.32 5.37 4.62
CA PHE A 310 9.87 5.27 4.76
C PHE A 310 9.13 6.30 3.88
N LEU A 311 9.62 7.54 3.80
CA LEU A 311 9.07 8.57 2.92
C LEU A 311 9.15 8.17 1.45
N ALA A 312 10.32 7.71 0.99
CA ALA A 312 10.51 7.30 -0.40
C ALA A 312 9.57 6.15 -0.79
N ILE A 313 9.46 5.13 0.07
CA ILE A 313 8.51 4.02 -0.13
C ILE A 313 7.08 4.54 -0.18
N THR A 314 6.69 5.39 0.77
CA THR A 314 5.34 5.96 0.82
C THR A 314 5.02 6.72 -0.46
N TRP A 315 5.94 7.51 -1.00
CA TRP A 315 5.74 8.23 -2.26
C TRP A 315 5.51 7.27 -3.43
N ILE A 316 6.34 6.24 -3.55
CA ILE A 316 6.24 5.25 -4.63
C ILE A 316 4.90 4.50 -4.53
N SER A 317 4.56 3.99 -3.34
CA SER A 317 3.33 3.23 -3.12
C SER A 317 2.08 4.10 -3.33
N PHE A 318 2.06 5.35 -2.84
CA PHE A 318 0.91 6.25 -3.04
C PHE A 318 0.72 6.73 -4.48
N SER A 319 1.82 6.88 -5.22
CA SER A 319 1.75 7.22 -6.65
C SER A 319 0.93 6.19 -7.44
N SER A 320 1.01 4.91 -7.05
CA SER A 320 0.19 3.86 -7.68
C SER A 320 -1.31 4.08 -7.47
N SER A 321 -1.72 4.49 -6.26
CA SER A 321 -3.10 4.78 -5.91
C SER A 321 -3.64 5.99 -6.68
N ALA A 322 -2.85 7.07 -6.75
CA ALA A 322 -3.18 8.28 -7.50
C ALA A 322 -3.27 8.04 -9.02
N SER A 323 -2.57 7.04 -9.56
CA SER A 323 -2.56 6.74 -11.00
C SER A 323 -3.81 6.04 -11.52
N LYS A 324 -4.57 5.33 -10.67
CA LYS A 324 -5.69 4.46 -11.10
C LYS A 324 -6.82 5.22 -11.80
N PRO A 325 -7.32 6.37 -11.31
CA PRO A 325 -8.36 7.13 -11.98
C PRO A 325 -7.95 7.54 -13.41
N THR A 326 -6.69 7.94 -13.59
CA THR A 326 -6.10 8.26 -14.89
C THR A 326 -6.07 7.03 -15.80
N LEU A 327 -5.63 5.88 -15.29
CA LEU A 327 -5.63 4.62 -16.06
C LEU A 327 -7.05 4.21 -16.49
N TYR A 328 -8.05 4.34 -15.62
CA TYR A 328 -9.45 4.11 -15.98
C TYR A 328 -9.92 5.10 -17.04
N SER A 329 -9.57 6.39 -16.93
CA SER A 329 -9.90 7.39 -17.95
C SER A 329 -9.29 7.05 -19.31
N VAL A 330 -8.01 6.65 -19.38
CA VAL A 330 -7.33 6.36 -20.66
C VAL A 330 -7.92 5.10 -21.33
N TYR A 331 -8.14 4.04 -20.58
CA TYR A 331 -8.47 2.74 -21.16
C TYR A 331 -9.95 2.37 -21.15
N ASN A 332 -10.76 2.95 -20.27
CA ASN A 332 -12.19 2.65 -20.15
C ASN A 332 -13.05 3.78 -20.75
N ALA A 333 -13.46 3.60 -22.00
CA ALA A 333 -14.31 4.57 -22.70
C ALA A 333 -15.68 4.78 -22.03
N ASN A 334 -16.23 3.75 -21.38
CA ASN A 334 -17.49 3.86 -20.63
C ASN A 334 -17.29 4.71 -19.36
N PHE A 335 -16.13 4.56 -18.71
CA PHE A 335 -15.75 5.40 -17.57
C PHE A 335 -15.63 6.87 -17.96
N ARG A 336 -14.94 7.20 -19.07
CA ARG A 336 -14.86 8.60 -19.57
C ARG A 336 -16.22 9.21 -19.84
N ARG A 337 -17.12 8.45 -20.46
CA ARG A 337 -18.48 8.91 -20.73
C ARG A 337 -19.26 9.14 -19.43
N GLY A 338 -19.17 8.22 -18.47
CA GLY A 338 -19.78 8.38 -17.15
C GLY A 338 -19.22 9.57 -16.36
N MET A 339 -17.92 9.83 -16.48
CA MET A 339 -17.27 11.03 -15.92
C MET A 339 -17.84 12.30 -16.56
N LYS A 340 -17.94 12.34 -17.90
CA LYS A 340 -18.54 13.48 -18.61
C LYS A 340 -20.01 13.67 -18.21
N GLU A 341 -20.80 12.61 -18.15
CA GLU A 341 -22.20 12.66 -17.71
C GLU A 341 -22.31 13.18 -16.26
N THR A 342 -21.45 12.74 -15.35
CA THR A 342 -21.48 13.16 -13.94
C THR A 342 -21.09 14.63 -13.80
N CYS A 343 -20.00 15.06 -14.44
CA CYS A 343 -19.55 16.46 -14.38
C CYS A 343 -20.52 17.40 -15.12
N CYS A 344 -21.01 17.03 -16.31
CA CYS A 344 -21.95 17.84 -17.08
C CYS A 344 -23.35 17.90 -16.43
N MET A 345 -23.82 16.83 -15.78
CA MET A 345 -25.10 16.87 -15.05
C MET A 345 -25.00 17.71 -13.77
N SER A 346 -23.84 17.75 -13.11
CA SER A 346 -23.60 18.67 -12.00
C SER A 346 -23.59 20.13 -12.48
N ALA A 347 -22.99 20.41 -13.64
CA ALA A 347 -23.04 21.72 -14.28
C ALA A 347 -24.45 22.11 -14.74
N MET A 348 -25.22 21.18 -15.34
CA MET A 348 -26.59 21.43 -15.78
C MET A 348 -27.58 21.57 -14.62
N LYS A 349 -27.41 20.86 -13.51
CA LYS A 349 -28.21 21.07 -12.28
C LYS A 349 -27.89 22.43 -11.65
N CYS A 350 -26.62 22.86 -11.65
CA CYS A 350 -26.22 24.19 -11.19
C CYS A 350 -26.82 25.30 -12.09
N TYR A 351 -26.78 25.10 -13.42
CA TYR A 351 -27.43 26.00 -14.39
C TYR A 351 -28.95 26.08 -14.21
N ARG A 352 -29.63 24.93 -14.03
CA ARG A 352 -31.08 24.90 -13.77
C ARG A 352 -31.42 25.58 -12.44
N SER A 353 -30.67 25.33 -11.36
CA SER A 353 -30.89 25.97 -10.07
C SER A 353 -30.80 27.50 -10.15
N ASN A 354 -29.83 28.03 -10.89
CA ASN A 354 -29.69 29.47 -11.08
C ASN A 354 -30.78 30.05 -12.02
N ALA A 355 -31.32 29.26 -12.96
CA ALA A 355 -32.42 29.69 -13.82
C ALA A 355 -33.77 29.78 -13.07
N TYR A 356 -34.01 28.96 -12.04
CA TYR A 356 -35.24 29.05 -11.22
C TYR A 356 -35.19 30.18 -10.18
N THR A 357 -34.02 30.67 -9.79
CA THR A 357 -33.87 31.84 -8.90
C THR A 357 -34.15 33.16 -9.62
N ILE A 358 -34.11 33.21 -10.95
CA ILE A 358 -34.35 34.43 -11.74
C ILE A 358 -35.85 34.71 -11.97
N THR A 359 -36.74 33.75 -11.74
CA THR A 359 -38.20 33.94 -11.96
C THR A 359 -39.01 34.35 -10.72
N THR A 360 -38.39 34.55 -9.55
CA THR A 360 -39.09 34.97 -8.31
C THR A 360 -39.00 36.46 -7.97
N SER A 361 -38.76 37.34 -8.95
CA SER A 361 -38.97 38.78 -8.77
C SER A 361 -39.82 39.42 -9.88
N SER A 362 -41.11 39.16 -9.88
CA SER A 362 -42.08 40.19 -10.30
C SER A 362 -43.41 40.05 -9.52
N ARG A 363 -43.40 40.53 -8.28
CA ARG A 363 -44.65 40.94 -7.60
C ARG A 363 -45.12 42.30 -8.12
N ILE A 364 -45.34 42.45 -9.43
CA ILE A 364 -45.97 43.67 -9.99
C ILE A 364 -46.86 43.27 -11.16
N ALA A 365 -47.97 42.59 -10.88
CA ALA A 365 -49.09 42.44 -11.82
C ALA A 365 -50.35 41.96 -11.09
N LYS A 366 -50.70 42.58 -9.95
CA LYS A 366 -52.04 42.44 -9.35
C LYS A 366 -52.47 43.77 -8.73
N LYS A 367 -52.75 44.73 -9.60
CA LYS A 367 -53.77 45.76 -9.37
C LYS A 367 -53.94 46.51 -10.68
N ASN A 368 -55.08 46.30 -11.33
CA ASN A 368 -56.01 47.37 -11.67
C ASN A 368 -57.33 46.72 -12.11
N HIS A 369 -58.39 47.04 -11.35
CA HIS A 369 -59.81 46.95 -11.69
C HIS A 369 -60.07 47.82 -12.94
N VAL A 370 -61.10 47.63 -13.77
CA VAL A 370 -62.56 47.61 -13.56
C VAL A 370 -63.21 46.87 -14.73
#